data_AF-A0A9D2BJY9-F1
#
_entry.id   AF-A0A9D2BJY9-F1
#
_cell.length_a   1.000
_cell.length_b   1.000
_cell.length_c   1.000
_cell.angle_alpha   90.00
_cell.angle_beta   90.00
_cell.angle_gamma   90.00
#
_symmetry.space_group_name_H-M   'P 1'
#
loop_
_entity.id
_entity.type
_entity.pdbx_description
1 polymer ?
#
loop_
_entity_poly.entity_id
_entity_poly.type
_entity_poly.pdbx_seq_one_letter_code
_entity_poly.pdbx_strand_id
1 'polypeptide(L)'
;MDSHIRKVYVPMTETGFYILLCLREEAHDYSIIQKVAALTDGEIKISPGTLYGSLSKMAKGMSKHSKSRYFTKKVAEFHGNFFSLL
;
A
#
# COMPACT_ATOMS: atom_id res chain seq x y z
N MET A 1 5.00 12.96 25.94
CA MET A 1 4.03 12.61 24.88
C MET A 1 2.82 11.97 25.53
N ASP A 2 1.64 12.55 25.37
CA ASP A 2 0.39 12.02 25.92
C ASP A 2 0.09 10.63 25.32
N SER A 3 -0.31 9.67 26.15
CA SER A 3 -0.60 8.29 25.74
C SER A 3 -1.81 8.21 24.80
N HIS A 4 -2.73 9.18 24.84
CA HIS A 4 -3.83 9.29 23.88
C HIS A 4 -3.32 9.70 22.48
N ILE A 5 -2.32 10.57 22.39
CA ILE A 5 -1.77 11.02 21.11
C ILE A 5 -1.05 9.87 20.37
N ARG A 6 -0.35 8.98 21.08
CA ARG A 6 0.25 7.76 20.48
C ARG A 6 -0.79 6.79 19.91
N LYS A 7 -1.98 6.72 20.49
CA LYS A 7 -3.09 5.89 19.97
C LYS A 7 -3.70 6.46 18.69
N VAL A 8 -3.68 7.78 18.54
CA VAL A 8 -4.28 8.51 17.42
C VAL A 8 -3.28 8.70 16.26
N TYR A 9 -1.98 8.73 16.54
CA TYR A 9 -0.94 8.99 15.54
C TYR A 9 -0.04 7.75 15.32
N VAL A 10 -0.44 6.90 14.37
CA VAL A 10 0.43 5.84 13.84
C VAL A 10 1.16 6.41 12.62
N PRO A 11 2.48 6.67 12.70
CA PRO A 11 3.21 7.20 11.56
C PRO A 11 3.19 6.18 10.42
N MET A 12 2.87 6.67 9.22
CA MET A 12 2.96 5.88 8.00
C MET A 12 4.43 5.66 7.63
N THR A 13 4.76 4.46 7.14
CA THR A 13 6.11 4.20 6.61
C THR A 13 6.30 4.90 5.28
N GLU A 14 7.54 5.26 4.97
CA GLU A 14 7.90 5.88 3.68
C GLU A 14 7.47 5.01 2.49
N THR A 15 7.68 3.69 2.59
CA THR A 15 7.17 2.72 1.60
C THR A 15 5.65 2.81 1.42
N GLY A 16 4.89 2.92 2.51
CA GLY A 16 3.44 3.08 2.46
C GLY A 16 3.01 4.37 1.78
N PHE A 17 3.73 5.47 2.05
CA PHE A 17 3.51 6.76 1.39
C PHE A 17 3.67 6.65 -0.12
N TYR A 18 4.81 6.12 -0.60
CA TYR A 18 5.08 6.00 -2.03
C TYR A 18 4.12 5.03 -2.73
N ILE A 19 3.72 3.93 -2.09
CA ILE A 19 2.68 3.03 -2.62
C ILE A 19 1.36 3.80 -2.82
N LEU A 20 0.90 4.55 -1.82
CA LEU A 20 -0.33 5.34 -1.93
C LEU A 20 -0.22 6.44 -3.00
N LEU A 21 0.95 7.06 -3.12
CA LEU A 21 1.23 8.05 -4.16
C LEU A 21 1.06 7.43 -5.56
N CYS A 22 1.60 6.22 -5.78
CA CYS A 22 1.44 5.51 -7.06
C CYS A 22 0.00 5.06 -7.34
N LEU A 23 -0.82 4.86 -6.30
CA LEU A 23 -2.24 4.48 -6.42
C LEU A 23 -3.19 5.65 -6.73
N ARG A 24 -2.66 6.87 -6.91
CA ARG A 24 -3.47 8.00 -7.40
C ARG A 24 -3.97 7.79 -8.83
N GLU A 25 -3.31 6.94 -9.58
CA GLU A 25 -3.64 6.56 -10.95
C GLU A 25 -3.69 5.04 -11.06
N GLU A 26 -4.45 4.51 -12.02
CA GLU A 26 -4.49 3.07 -12.23
C GLU A 26 -3.13 2.57 -12.75
N ALA A 27 -2.57 1.54 -12.10
CA ALA A 27 -1.29 0.94 -12.42
C ALA A 27 -1.27 -0.57 -12.14
N HIS A 28 -0.59 -1.35 -12.98
CA HIS A 28 -0.33 -2.75 -12.66
C HIS A 28 0.62 -2.89 -11.46
N ASP A 29 0.60 -4.04 -10.79
CA ASP A 29 1.36 -4.24 -9.53
C ASP A 29 2.87 -4.05 -9.73
N TYR A 30 3.41 -4.59 -10.83
CA TYR A 30 4.80 -4.37 -11.22
C TYR A 30 5.08 -2.91 -11.60
N SER A 31 4.10 -2.20 -12.16
CA SER A 31 4.24 -0.78 -12.47
C SER A 31 4.32 0.06 -11.19
N ILE A 32 3.60 -0.30 -10.12
CA ILE A 32 3.75 0.36 -8.80
C ILE A 32 5.16 0.13 -8.27
N ILE A 33 5.68 -1.10 -8.33
CA ILE A 33 7.04 -1.43 -7.88
C ILE A 33 8.09 -0.62 -8.63
N GLN A 34 8.00 -0.58 -9.97
CA GLN A 34 8.93 0.18 -10.81
C GLN A 34 8.81 1.70 -10.58
N LYS A 35 7.58 2.22 -10.44
CA LYS A 35 7.36 3.64 -10.16
C LYS A 35 7.97 4.05 -8.82
N VAL A 36 7.82 3.24 -7.76
CA VAL A 36 8.44 3.56 -6.46
C VAL A 36 9.96 3.56 -6.57
N ALA A 37 10.54 2.56 -7.23
CA ALA A 37 11.99 2.54 -7.46
C ALA A 37 12.45 3.79 -8.24
N ALA A 38 11.74 4.18 -9.30
CA ALA A 38 12.08 5.38 -10.08
C ALA A 38 11.91 6.69 -9.29
N LEU A 39 10.84 6.82 -8.50
CA LEU A 39 10.57 8.02 -7.67
C LEU A 39 11.58 8.21 -6.53
N THR A 40 12.28 7.14 -6.16
CA THR A 40 13.23 7.11 -5.05
C THR A 40 14.67 6.87 -5.51
N ASP A 41 14.93 6.98 -6.81
CA ASP A 41 16.24 6.70 -7.42
C ASP A 41 16.85 5.34 -7.00
N GLY A 42 15.98 4.35 -6.80
CA GLY A 42 16.33 3.00 -6.43
C GLY A 42 16.56 2.77 -4.93
N GLU A 43 16.45 3.79 -4.08
CA GLU A 43 16.57 3.65 -2.61
C GLU A 43 15.51 2.71 -2.03
N ILE A 44 14.27 2.80 -2.53
CA ILE A 44 13.18 1.92 -2.10
C ILE A 44 12.89 0.87 -3.16
N LYS A 45 13.19 -0.40 -2.82
CA LYS A 45 12.88 -1.58 -3.64
C LYS A 45 11.79 -2.41 -2.96
N ILE A 46 10.70 -2.66 -3.67
CA ILE A 46 9.51 -3.33 -3.14
C ILE A 46 9.35 -4.68 -3.83
N SER A 47 9.26 -5.77 -3.04
CA SER A 47 8.84 -7.07 -3.56
C SER A 47 7.31 -7.12 -3.70
N PRO A 48 6.74 -7.98 -4.59
CA PRO A 48 5.29 -8.15 -4.67
C PRO A 48 4.64 -8.47 -3.31
N GLY A 49 5.27 -9.33 -2.51
CA GLY A 49 4.79 -9.65 -1.15
C GLY A 49 4.76 -8.43 -0.22
N THR A 50 5.78 -7.57 -0.30
CA THR A 50 5.86 -6.32 0.48
C THR A 50 4.79 -5.31 0.04
N LEU A 51 4.57 -5.17 -1.28
CA LEU A 51 3.52 -4.31 -1.83
C LEU A 51 2.16 -4.70 -1.25
N TYR A 52 1.76 -5.95 -1.46
CA TYR A 52 0.44 -6.41 -1.03
C TYR A 52 0.29 -6.50 0.49
N GLY A 53 1.34 -6.90 1.21
CA GLY A 53 1.35 -6.88 2.67
C GLY A 53 1.13 -5.47 3.23
N SER A 54 1.72 -4.45 2.58
CA SER A 54 1.49 -3.05 2.93
C SER A 54 0.06 -2.62 2.63
N LEU A 55 -0.47 -2.95 1.46
CA LEU A 55 -1.87 -2.68 1.07
C LEU A 55 -2.87 -3.30 2.06
N SER A 56 -2.67 -4.56 2.46
CA SER A 56 -3.53 -5.25 3.42
C SER A 56 -3.51 -4.59 4.81
N LYS A 57 -2.33 -4.21 5.31
CA LYS A 57 -2.19 -3.48 6.58
C LYS A 57 -2.88 -2.11 6.54
N MET A 58 -2.64 -1.33 5.49
CA MET A 58 -3.30 -0.03 5.29
C MET A 58 -4.82 -0.18 5.19
N ALA A 59 -5.30 -1.22 4.50
CA ALA A 59 -6.72 -1.50 4.41
C ALA A 59 -7.36 -1.77 5.78
N LYS A 60 -6.67 -2.44 6.70
CA LYS A 60 -7.19 -2.67 8.06
C LYS A 60 -7.24 -1.40 8.89
N GLY A 61 -6.28 -0.49 8.72
CA GLY A 61 -6.20 0.77 9.48
C GLY A 61 -7.10 1.90 8.96
N MET A 62 -7.54 1.84 7.70
CA MET A 62 -8.35 2.89 7.07
C MET A 62 -9.86 2.64 7.19
N SER A 63 -10.62 3.72 7.45
CA SER A 63 -12.08 3.71 7.34
C SER A 63 -12.53 3.43 5.91
N LYS A 64 -13.71 2.83 5.73
CA LYS A 64 -14.27 2.55 4.39
C LYS A 64 -14.40 3.82 3.54
N HIS A 65 -14.76 4.95 4.16
CA HIS A 65 -14.96 6.23 3.47
C HIS A 65 -13.66 6.90 3.00
N SER A 66 -12.52 6.53 3.58
CA SER A 66 -11.22 7.11 3.20
C SER A 66 -10.50 6.31 2.11
N LYS A 67 -11.01 5.15 1.73
CA LYS A 67 -10.40 4.30 0.70
C LYS A 67 -10.91 4.68 -0.68
N SER A 68 -9.98 4.96 -1.58
CA SER A 68 -10.32 5.01 -3.01
C SER A 68 -10.89 3.67 -3.49
N ARG A 69 -11.78 3.73 -4.48
CA ARG A 69 -12.29 2.55 -5.20
C ARG A 69 -11.12 1.73 -5.76
N TYR A 70 -10.10 2.41 -6.29
CA TYR A 70 -8.94 1.77 -6.89
C TYR A 70 -8.08 1.02 -5.85
N PHE A 71 -7.81 1.65 -4.71
CA PHE A 71 -7.15 1.00 -3.57
C PHE A 71 -7.91 -0.27 -3.14
N THR A 72 -9.24 -0.19 -3.05
CA THR A 72 -10.08 -1.33 -2.64
C THR A 72 -10.01 -2.48 -3.65
N LYS A 73 -10.05 -2.16 -4.94
CA LYS A 73 -9.86 -3.15 -6.03
C LYS A 73 -8.50 -3.85 -5.92
N LYS A 74 -7.42 -3.09 -5.70
CA LYS A 74 -6.07 -3.63 -5.56
C LYS A 74 -5.89 -4.56 -4.35
N VAL A 75 -6.50 -4.23 -3.22
CA VAL A 75 -6.49 -5.11 -2.05
C VAL A 75 -7.25 -6.41 -2.33
N ALA A 76 -8.36 -6.36 -3.07
CA ALA A 76 -9.12 -7.55 -3.44
C ALA A 76 -8.36 -8.46 -4.43
N GLU A 77 -7.65 -7.87 -5.42
CA GLU A 77 -6.80 -8.62 -6.37
C GLU A 77 -5.72 -9.45 -5.66
N PHE A 78 -5.13 -8.93 -4.57
CA PHE A 78 -4.18 -9.71 -3.76
C PHE A 78 -4.81 -10.98 -3.19
N HIS A 79 -6.00 -10.84 -2.59
CA HIS A 79 -6.69 -11.96 -1.98
C HIS A 79 -7.16 -12.99 -3.02
N GLY A 80 -7.49 -12.55 -4.25
CA GLY A 80 -7.85 -13.44 -5.35
C GLY A 80 -6.66 -14.18 -5.97
N ASN A 81 -5.56 -13.47 -6.28
CA ASN A 81 -4.40 -14.06 -6.96
C ASN A 81 -3.54 -14.96 -6.04
N PHE A 82 -3.57 -14.76 -4.73
CA PHE A 82 -2.83 -15.63 -3.80
C PHE A 82 -3.49 -17.01 -3.64
N PHE A 83 -4.80 -17.10 -3.85
CA PHE A 83 -5.56 -18.36 -3.78
C PHE A 83 -5.55 -19.17 -5.08
N SER A 84 -5.23 -18.57 -6.23
CA SER A 84 -5.19 -19.28 -7.53
C SER A 84 -3.84 -19.90 -7.87
N LEU A 85 -2.82 -19.68 -7.04
CA LEU A 85 -1.45 -20.19 -7.20
C LEU A 85 -1.09 -21.30 -6.19
N LEU A 86 -2.08 -21.77 -5.41
CA LEU A 86 -2.05 -22.94 -4.53
C LEU A 86 -3.13 -23.93 -4.98
#